data_AF-A0A2N6U148-F1
#
_entry.id   AF-A0A2N6U148-F1
#
_cell.length_a   1.000
_cell.length_b   1.000
_cell.length_c   1.000
_cell.angle_alpha   90.00
_cell.angle_beta   90.00
_cell.angle_gamma   90.00
#
_symmetry.space_group_name_H-M   'P 1'
#
loop_
_entity.id
_entity.type
_entity.pdbx_description
1 polymer ?
#
loop_
_entity_poly.entity_id
_entity_poly.type
_entity_poly.pdbx_seq_one_letter_code
_entity_poly.pdbx_strand_id
1 'polypeptide(L)'
;MGVVTTVTTIKVTEVISGDVEVGDSVEVSQVGGTIDGVTYIEDSTTFIEEVDSPELLLLLNDFGDGDYDLVNPVEGVYEVSDGEVEALPGSGVQPEVSSLEEVRELTE
;
A
#
# COMPACT_ATOMS: atom_id res chain seq x y z
N MET A 1 3.70 -10.33 -22.87
CA MET A 1 3.80 -8.87 -22.58
C MET A 1 4.28 -8.76 -21.15
N GLY A 2 5.37 -8.02 -20.91
CA GLY A 2 5.79 -7.70 -19.54
C GLY A 2 4.98 -6.53 -19.02
N VAL A 3 4.69 -6.54 -17.71
CA VAL A 3 4.12 -5.40 -16.99
C VAL A 3 5.28 -4.70 -16.29
N VAL A 4 5.31 -3.36 -16.33
CA VAL A 4 6.30 -2.57 -15.58
C VAL A 4 5.75 -2.41 -14.17
N THR A 5 6.60 -2.67 -13.17
CA THR A 5 6.24 -2.65 -11.76
C THR A 5 7.35 -1.93 -10.99
N THR A 6 6.97 -1.01 -10.11
CA THR A 6 7.83 -0.42 -9.09
C THR A 6 7.76 -1.29 -7.84
N VAL A 7 8.91 -1.67 -7.29
CA VAL A 7 8.99 -2.40 -6.02
C VAL A 7 9.54 -1.46 -4.96
N THR A 8 8.78 -1.30 -3.88
CA THR A 8 9.14 -0.44 -2.74
C THR A 8 9.34 -1.31 -1.52
N THR A 9 10.54 -1.25 -0.93
CA THR A 9 10.80 -1.91 0.36
C THR A 9 10.40 -0.99 1.50
N ILE A 10 9.53 -1.47 2.38
CA ILE A 10 9.05 -0.73 3.55
C ILE A 10 9.34 -1.52 4.82
N LYS A 11 9.38 -0.81 5.94
CA LYS A 11 9.56 -1.42 7.26
C LYS A 11 8.24 -1.46 8.00
N VAL A 12 7.88 -2.64 8.52
CA VAL A 12 6.68 -2.84 9.33
C VAL A 12 6.88 -2.21 10.71
N THR A 13 6.02 -1.25 11.08
CA THR A 13 6.01 -0.57 12.38
C THR A 13 4.87 -1.03 13.27
N GLU A 14 3.76 -1.47 12.67
CA GLU A 14 2.58 -2.01 13.34
C GLU A 14 1.94 -3.10 12.45
N VAL A 15 1.28 -4.07 13.08
CA VAL A 15 0.57 -5.16 12.39
C VAL A 15 -0.86 -5.18 12.89
N ILE A 16 -1.81 -5.03 11.97
CA ILE A 16 -3.25 -5.13 12.26
C ILE A 16 -3.73 -6.58 12.09
N SER A 17 -3.32 -7.23 10.99
CA SER A 17 -3.71 -8.60 10.65
C SER A 17 -2.62 -9.27 9.80
N GLY A 18 -2.61 -10.61 9.78
CA GLY A 18 -1.63 -11.43 9.06
C GLY A 18 -0.48 -11.94 9.93
N ASP A 19 0.47 -12.61 9.28
CA ASP A 19 1.61 -13.28 9.93
C ASP A 19 2.92 -12.46 9.92
N VAL A 20 2.90 -11.24 9.36
CA VAL A 20 4.05 -10.32 9.39
C VAL A 20 4.38 -9.88 10.81
N GLU A 21 5.66 -9.60 11.10
CA GLU A 21 6.11 -9.16 12.41
C GLU A 21 6.59 -7.69 12.38
N VAL A 22 6.41 -6.98 13.50
CA VAL A 22 6.94 -5.63 13.66
C VAL A 22 8.47 -5.67 13.56
N GLY A 23 9.01 -4.85 12.66
CA GLY A 23 10.43 -4.80 12.35
C GLY A 23 10.82 -5.50 11.05
N ASP A 24 9.91 -6.29 10.47
CA ASP A 24 10.12 -6.90 9.15
C ASP A 24 10.28 -5.85 8.06
N SER A 25 10.99 -6.24 7.00
CA SER A 25 11.05 -5.49 5.76
C SER A 25 10.27 -6.28 4.72
N VAL A 26 9.25 -5.63 4.15
CA VAL A 26 8.39 -6.24 3.13
C VAL A 26 8.56 -5.48 1.82
N GLU A 27 8.55 -6.23 0.72
CA GLU A 27 8.59 -5.67 -0.62
C GLU A 27 7.16 -5.55 -1.14
N VAL A 28 6.77 -4.33 -1.53
CA VAL A 28 5.44 -4.04 -2.05
C VAL A 28 5.57 -3.65 -3.52
N SER A 29 4.88 -4.41 -4.37
CA SER A 29 4.87 -4.17 -5.81
C SER A 29 3.68 -3.29 -6.23
N GLN A 30 3.95 -2.25 -7.01
CA GLN A 30 2.95 -1.36 -7.61
C GLN A 30 3.10 -1.33 -9.13
N VAL A 31 1.99 -1.47 -9.85
CA VAL A 31 2.00 -1.44 -11.33
C VAL A 31 2.32 -0.03 -11.82
N GLY A 32 3.17 0.05 -12.84
CA GLY A 32 3.68 1.29 -13.41
C GLY A 32 5.10 1.60 -12.94
N GLY A 33 5.53 2.85 -13.11
CA GLY A 33 6.86 3.31 -12.75
C GLY A 33 7.70 3.73 -13.95
N THR A 34 8.98 4.03 -13.72
CA THR A 34 9.88 4.51 -14.79
C THR A 34 10.95 3.46 -15.10
N ILE A 35 10.99 2.99 -16.35
CA ILE A 35 12.04 2.10 -16.86
C ILE A 35 12.63 2.70 -18.14
N ASP A 36 13.96 2.77 -18.22
CA ASP A 36 14.70 3.34 -19.36
C ASP A 36 14.25 4.77 -19.76
N GLY A 37 13.80 5.56 -18.77
CA GLY A 37 13.31 6.94 -18.99
C GLY A 37 11.90 7.03 -19.57
N VAL A 38 11.19 5.90 -19.70
CA VAL A 38 9.78 5.83 -20.06
C VAL A 38 8.98 5.61 -18.78
N THR A 39 8.12 6.57 -18.45
CA THR A 39 7.20 6.48 -17.32
C THR A 39 5.89 5.83 -17.77
N TYR A 40 5.56 4.73 -17.11
CA TYR A 40 4.32 4.00 -17.24
C TYR A 40 3.41 4.47 -16.09
N ILE A 41 2.44 5.31 -16.45
CA ILE A 41 1.49 5.87 -15.50
C ILE A 41 0.24 5.00 -15.54
N GLU A 42 -0.11 4.42 -14.40
CA GLU A 42 -1.47 3.98 -14.13
C GLU A 42 -2.22 5.21 -13.62
N ASP A 43 -3.16 5.75 -14.42
CA ASP A 43 -3.93 6.97 -14.09
C ASP A 43 -4.75 6.86 -12.79
N SER A 44 -4.83 5.67 -12.20
CA SER A 44 -5.61 5.37 -11.01
C SER A 44 -4.75 4.97 -9.80
N THR A 45 -3.42 5.15 -9.81
CA THR A 45 -2.59 4.83 -8.63
C THR A 45 -1.67 5.98 -8.24
N THR A 46 -1.37 6.08 -6.95
CA THR A 46 -0.30 6.92 -6.40
C THR A 46 0.79 6.00 -5.87
N PHE A 47 2.05 6.23 -6.25
CA PHE A 47 3.15 5.39 -5.76
C PHE A 47 3.45 5.72 -4.29
N ILE A 48 3.80 4.70 -3.51
CA ILE A 48 4.17 4.83 -2.09
C ILE A 48 5.32 5.85 -1.91
N GLU A 49 6.27 5.88 -2.84
CA GLU A 49 7.40 6.81 -2.83
C GLU A 49 7.00 8.28 -3.05
N GLU A 50 5.79 8.54 -3.57
CA GLU A 50 5.25 9.88 -3.81
C GLU A 50 4.42 10.41 -2.64
N VAL A 51 4.19 9.58 -1.61
CA VAL A 51 3.36 9.95 -0.47
C VAL A 51 4.21 10.62 0.60
N ASP A 52 3.93 11.89 0.88
CA ASP A 52 4.56 12.68 1.95
C ASP A 52 3.85 12.46 3.30
N SER A 53 3.71 11.18 3.71
CA SER A 53 3.12 10.80 5.00
C SER A 53 4.09 10.00 5.87
N PRO A 54 4.11 10.24 7.19
CA PRO A 54 5.02 9.54 8.10
C PRO A 54 4.60 8.08 8.32
N GLU A 55 3.32 7.76 8.14
CA GLU A 55 2.73 6.45 8.37
C GLU A 55 1.74 6.12 7.25
N LEU A 56 1.78 4.88 6.78
CA LEU A 56 0.90 4.35 5.75
C LEU A 56 0.26 3.06 6.23
N LEU A 57 -1.03 2.90 5.96
CA LEU A 57 -1.73 1.63 6.11
C LEU A 57 -1.75 0.93 4.75
N LEU A 58 -1.35 -0.33 4.73
CA LEU A 58 -1.26 -1.14 3.53
C LEU A 58 -2.11 -2.39 3.64
N LEU A 59 -2.91 -2.63 2.62
CA LEU A 59 -3.72 -3.83 2.49
C LEU A 59 -2.98 -4.74 1.50
N LEU A 60 -2.39 -5.80 2.03
CA LEU A 60 -1.48 -6.67 1.31
C LEU A 60 -2.05 -8.08 1.17
N ASN A 61 -1.85 -8.68 -0.01
CA ASN A 61 -1.96 -10.11 -0.23
C ASN A 61 -0.58 -10.74 -0.07
N ASP A 62 -0.52 -11.81 0.73
CA ASP A 62 0.67 -12.61 0.93
C ASP A 62 0.78 -13.68 -0.18
N PHE A 63 1.88 -13.66 -0.93
CA PHE A 63 2.19 -14.65 -1.96
C PHE A 63 3.25 -15.68 -1.51
N GLY A 64 3.75 -15.57 -0.28
CA GLY A 64 4.84 -16.35 0.28
C GLY A 64 6.20 -15.67 0.12
N ASP A 65 7.22 -16.21 0.81
CA ASP A 65 8.63 -15.80 0.70
C ASP A 65 8.93 -14.32 1.04
N GLY A 66 8.00 -13.61 1.68
CA GLY A 66 8.15 -12.20 2.06
C GLY A 66 7.76 -11.21 0.95
N ASP A 67 7.21 -11.72 -0.15
CA ASP A 67 6.66 -10.93 -1.25
C ASP A 67 5.17 -10.62 -1.01
N TYR A 68 4.84 -9.33 -1.07
CA TYR A 68 3.49 -8.85 -0.87
C TYR A 68 3.05 -7.99 -2.05
N ASP A 69 1.84 -8.23 -2.58
CA ASP A 69 1.21 -7.27 -3.48
C ASP A 69 0.11 -6.52 -2.75
N LEU A 70 -0.16 -5.30 -3.19
CA LEU A 70 -1.38 -4.61 -2.79
C LEU A 70 -2.59 -5.43 -3.20
N VAL A 71 -3.54 -5.61 -2.27
CA VAL A 71 -4.84 -6.26 -2.56
C VAL A 71 -5.53 -5.59 -3.75
N ASN A 72 -5.36 -4.27 -3.85
CA ASN A 72 -5.76 -3.48 -4.99
C ASN A 72 -4.65 -2.46 -5.30
N PRO A 73 -4.08 -2.43 -6.53
CA PRO A 73 -3.01 -1.50 -6.88
C PRO A 73 -3.44 -0.03 -6.82
N VAL A 74 -4.75 0.25 -6.82
CA VAL A 74 -5.36 1.58 -6.74
C VAL A 74 -5.76 1.94 -5.31
N GLU A 75 -6.25 0.97 -4.54
CA GLU A 75 -6.94 1.22 -3.25
C GLU A 75 -6.24 0.58 -2.04
N GLY A 76 -5.12 -0.11 -2.23
CA GLY A 76 -4.44 -0.85 -1.17
C GLY A 76 -3.55 0.00 -0.26
N VAL A 77 -3.49 1.32 -0.47
CA VAL A 77 -2.61 2.24 0.27
C VAL A 77 -3.42 3.40 0.81
N TYR A 78 -3.25 3.65 2.12
CA TYR A 78 -3.91 4.73 2.82
C TYR A 78 -2.89 5.52 3.64
N GLU A 79 -3.07 6.84 3.70
CA GLU A 79 -2.34 7.71 4.61
C GLU A 79 -2.92 7.59 6.02
N VAL A 80 -2.04 7.55 7.02
CA VAL A 80 -2.42 7.58 8.42
C VAL A 80 -1.97 8.90 9.02
N SER A 81 -2.91 9.67 9.57
CA SER A 81 -2.64 10.94 10.24
C SER A 81 -3.50 11.05 11.49
N ASP A 82 -2.87 11.22 12.66
CA ASP A 82 -3.57 11.33 13.96
C ASP A 82 -4.57 10.19 14.25
N GLY A 83 -4.36 9.00 13.66
CA GLY A 83 -5.23 7.81 13.80
C GLY A 83 -6.40 7.75 12.81
N GLU A 84 -6.57 8.79 12.00
CA GLU A 84 -7.48 8.82 10.85
C GLU A 84 -6.80 8.17 9.64
N VAL A 85 -7.60 7.51 8.81
CA VAL A 85 -7.14 6.79 7.62
C VAL A 85 -7.78 7.42 6.39
N GLU A 86 -6.96 7.87 5.45
CA GLU A 86 -7.42 8.50 4.21
C GLU A 86 -6.87 7.77 2.99
N ALA A 87 -7.72 7.52 1.99
CA ALA A 87 -7.28 6.89 0.73
C ALA A 87 -6.43 7.88 -0.08
N LEU A 88 -5.38 7.38 -0.73
CA LEU A 88 -4.54 8.22 -1.58
C LEU A 88 -5.34 8.85 -2.74
N PRO A 89 -4.98 10.07 -3.17
CA PRO A 89 -5.57 10.68 -4.36
C PRO A 89 -5.39 9.76 -5.58
N GLY A 90 -6.43 9.61 -6.41
CA GLY A 90 -6.41 8.69 -7.56
C GLY A 90 -7.04 7.32 -7.28
N SER A 91 -7.20 6.95 -6.00
CA SER A 91 -8.12 5.90 -5.57
C SER A 91 -9.53 6.33 -5.98
N GLY A 92 -10.09 5.79 -7.07
CA GLY A 92 -11.39 6.21 -7.62
C GLY A 92 -12.60 5.96 -6.71
N VAL A 93 -12.38 5.68 -5.42
CA VAL A 93 -13.33 5.18 -4.45
C VAL A 93 -13.08 5.91 -3.12
N GLN A 94 -14.16 6.39 -2.50
CA GLN A 94 -14.09 6.92 -1.14
C GLN A 94 -13.82 5.76 -0.18
N PRO A 95 -12.95 5.92 0.82
CA PRO A 95 -12.67 4.83 1.74
C PRO A 95 -13.95 4.45 2.50
N GLU A 96 -14.27 3.15 2.56
CA GLU A 96 -15.37 2.63 3.40
C GLU A 96 -15.02 2.68 4.90
N VAL A 97 -13.73 2.87 5.21
CA VAL A 97 -13.17 2.97 6.55
C VAL A 97 -12.52 4.33 6.79
N SER A 98 -12.70 4.90 7.97
CA SER A 98 -12.22 6.27 8.29
C SER A 98 -11.19 6.34 9.42
N SER A 99 -10.92 5.23 10.10
CA SER A 99 -9.99 5.18 11.23
C SER A 99 -9.30 3.82 11.36
N LEU A 100 -8.13 3.81 11.99
CA LEU A 100 -7.40 2.56 12.27
C LEU A 100 -8.16 1.62 13.21
N GLU A 101 -8.96 2.15 14.14
CA GLU A 101 -9.79 1.34 15.04
C GLU A 101 -10.85 0.55 14.26
N GLU A 102 -11.51 1.19 13.29
CA GLU A 102 -12.52 0.55 12.45
C GLU A 102 -11.89 -0.56 11.58
N VAL A 103 -10.68 -0.34 11.05
CA VAL A 103 -9.93 -1.38 10.33
C VAL A 103 -9.63 -2.58 11.22
N ARG A 104 -9.23 -2.35 12.49
CA ARG A 104 -8.95 -3.42 13.45
C ARG A 104 -10.20 -4.26 13.74
N GLU A 105 -11.34 -3.61 14.03
CA GLU A 105 -12.61 -4.30 14.31
C GLU A 105 -13.09 -5.19 13.14
N LEU A 106 -12.75 -4.84 11.90
CA LEU A 106 -13.11 -5.64 10.71
C LEU A 106 -12.22 -6.88 10.51
N THR A 107 -11.08 -6.95 11.19
CA THR A 107 -10.08 -8.02 11.03
C THR A 107 -10.06 -9.04 12.20
N GLU A 108 -10.84 -8.81 13.25
CA GLU A 108 -11.07 -9.74 14.38
C GLU A 108 -12.11 -10.84 14.04
#